data_AF-A0A259BK70-F1
#
_entry.id   AF-A0A259BK70-F1
#
_cell.length_a   1.000
_cell.length_b   1.000
_cell.length_c   1.000
_cell.angle_alpha   90.00
_cell.angle_beta   90.00
_cell.angle_gamma   90.00
#
_symmetry.space_group_name_H-M   'P 1'
#
loop_
_entity.id
_entity.type
_entity.pdbx_description
1 polymer ?
#
loop_
_entity_poly.entity_id
_entity_poly.type
_entity_poly.pdbx_seq_one_letter_code
_entity_poly.pdbx_strand_id
1 'polypeptide(L)'
;MGELLEQSIWAWFVIGGLLLLAEVFLPGVFLLWLGLAALATGGVALLVALAWQTQVMVFAALALVAVLIARQITPKPDQASDRPFLNRRAEGYVGRVFTLEHAIHEGTGRVRIDD
;
A
#
# COMPACT_ATOMS: atom_id res chain seq x y z
N MET A 1 5.80 27.14 -29.98
CA MET A 1 6.45 26.68 -28.74
C MET A 1 5.67 27.09 -27.47
N GLY A 2 4.83 28.14 -27.49
CA GLY A 2 3.96 28.47 -26.34
C GLY A 2 2.81 27.50 -26.13
N GLU A 3 2.22 26.96 -27.21
CA GLU A 3 1.07 26.03 -27.12
C GLU A 3 1.38 24.71 -26.40
N LEU A 4 2.63 24.22 -26.49
CA LEU A 4 3.03 22.97 -25.82
C LEU A 4 3.19 23.16 -24.30
N LEU A 5 3.52 24.38 -23.85
CA LEU A 5 3.67 24.68 -22.43
C LEU A 5 2.30 24.82 -21.75
N GLU A 6 1.32 25.45 -22.41
CA GLU A 6 -0.08 25.46 -21.94
C GLU A 6 -0.66 24.05 -21.87
N GLN A 7 -0.40 23.21 -22.88
CA GLN A 7 -0.85 21.81 -22.87
C GLN A 7 -0.26 21.01 -21.70
N SER A 8 0.97 21.32 -21.28
CA SER A 8 1.63 20.60 -20.17
C SER A 8 0.89 20.77 -18.84
N ILE A 9 0.31 21.95 -18.57
CA ILE A 9 -0.36 22.23 -17.30
C ILE A 9 -1.69 21.46 -17.22
N TRP A 10 -2.48 21.53 -18.29
CA TRP A 10 -3.77 20.85 -18.36
C TRP A 10 -3.63 19.32 -18.34
N ALA A 11 -2.54 18.79 -18.89
CA ALA A 11 -2.25 17.35 -18.85
C ALA A 11 -2.23 16.81 -17.40
N TRP A 12 -1.69 17.57 -16.43
CA TRP A 12 -1.66 17.15 -15.03
C TRP A 12 -3.05 17.03 -14.40
N PHE A 13 -3.97 17.94 -14.74
CA PHE A 13 -5.35 17.86 -14.27
C PHE A 13 -6.10 16.67 -14.89
N VAL A 14 -5.88 16.39 -16.17
CA VAL A 14 -6.45 15.23 -16.85
C VAL A 14 -5.89 13.93 -16.26
N ILE A 15 -4.57 13.81 -16.11
CA ILE A 15 -3.92 12.65 -15.50
C ILE A 15 -4.42 12.45 -14.07
N GLY A 16 -4.46 13.52 -13.27
CA GLY A 16 -4.98 13.47 -11.90
C GLY A 16 -6.42 13.00 -11.85
N GLY A 17 -7.29 13.56 -12.68
CA GLY A 17 -8.70 13.15 -12.80
C GLY A 17 -8.85 11.69 -13.23
N LEU A 18 -8.07 11.23 -14.21
CA LEU A 18 -8.09 9.83 -14.66
C LEU A 18 -7.62 8.87 -13.56
N LEU A 19 -6.60 9.23 -12.78
CA LEU A 19 -6.14 8.43 -11.65
C LEU A 19 -7.22 8.32 -10.56
N LEU A 20 -7.88 9.45 -10.24
CA LEU A 20 -8.98 9.46 -9.28
C LEU A 20 -10.20 8.66 -9.78
N LEU A 21 -10.50 8.72 -11.08
CA LEU A 21 -11.58 7.91 -11.67
C LEU A 21 -11.21 6.43 -11.69
N ALA A 22 -9.97 6.08 -12.02
CA ALA A 22 -9.49 4.71 -12.04
C ALA A 22 -9.58 4.04 -10.66
N GLU A 23 -9.35 4.79 -9.58
CA GLU A 23 -9.55 4.32 -8.21
C GLU A 23 -10.98 3.80 -7.97
N VAL A 24 -12.00 4.43 -8.54
CA VAL A 24 -13.40 4.02 -8.34
C VAL A 24 -13.65 2.59 -8.84
N PHE A 25 -12.92 2.18 -9.89
CA PHE A 25 -13.01 0.83 -10.46
C PHE A 25 -12.07 -0.17 -9.76
N LEU A 26 -10.95 0.32 -9.21
CA LEU A 26 -9.88 -0.45 -8.59
C LEU A 26 -9.61 0.09 -7.18
N PRO A 27 -10.40 -0.31 -6.16
CA PRO A 27 -10.23 0.19 -4.80
C PRO A 27 -8.89 -0.29 -4.23
N GLY A 28 -7.93 0.63 -4.11
CA GLY A 28 -6.56 0.36 -3.67
C GLY A 28 -5.91 1.49 -2.87
N VAL A 29 -6.60 2.62 -2.72
CA VAL A 29 -6.20 3.91 -2.11
C VAL A 29 -4.96 4.54 -2.76
N PHE A 30 -4.13 3.78 -3.46
CA PHE A 30 -2.88 4.19 -4.07
C PHE A 30 -3.06 5.18 -5.21
N LEU A 31 -4.08 5.01 -6.06
CA LEU A 31 -4.33 5.90 -7.19
C LEU A 31 -4.86 7.27 -6.71
N LEU A 32 -5.54 7.32 -5.56
CA LEU A 32 -5.92 8.59 -4.92
C LEU A 32 -4.70 9.46 -4.61
N TRP A 33 -3.69 8.88 -3.96
CA TRP A 33 -2.47 9.61 -3.58
C TRP A 33 -1.69 10.10 -4.82
N LEU A 34 -1.63 9.27 -5.86
CA LEU A 34 -0.98 9.64 -7.11
C LEU A 34 -1.77 10.72 -7.87
N GLY A 35 -3.11 10.61 -7.88
CA GLY A 35 -4.00 11.60 -8.48
C GLY A 35 -3.89 12.95 -7.77
N LEU A 36 -3.87 12.98 -6.44
CA LEU A 36 -3.65 14.19 -5.66
C LEU A 36 -2.28 14.83 -5.95
N ALA A 37 -1.22 14.02 -6.09
CA ALA A 37 0.11 14.53 -6.46
C ALA A 37 0.12 15.15 -7.88
N ALA A 38 -0.59 14.56 -8.84
CA ALA A 38 -0.74 15.12 -10.18
C ALA A 38 -1.50 16.46 -10.15
N LEU A 39 -2.63 16.53 -9.42
CA LEU A 39 -3.39 17.77 -9.25
C LEU A 39 -2.56 18.87 -8.57
N ALA A 40 -1.81 18.52 -7.53
CA ALA A 40 -0.92 19.46 -6.85
C ALA A 40 0.18 19.97 -7.80
N THR A 41 0.76 19.10 -8.65
CA THR A 41 1.75 19.51 -9.65
C THR A 41 1.16 20.49 -10.67
N GLY A 42 -0.05 20.21 -11.17
CA GLY A 42 -0.79 21.12 -12.04
C GLY A 42 -1.05 22.48 -11.36
N GLY A 43 -1.45 22.47 -10.10
CA GLY A 43 -1.63 23.68 -9.29
C GLY A 43 -0.34 24.50 -9.12
N VAL A 44 0.79 23.84 -8.84
CA VAL A 44 2.10 24.52 -8.76
C VAL A 44 2.50 25.11 -10.11
N ALA A 45 2.24 24.40 -11.22
CA ALA A 45 2.54 24.86 -12.56
C ALA A 45 1.65 26.04 -13.02
N LEU A 46 0.48 26.25 -12.40
CA LEU A 46 -0.33 27.47 -12.59
C LEU A 46 0.25 28.69 -11.88
N LEU A 47 0.89 28.49 -10.72
CA LEU A 47 1.47 29.58 -9.91
C LEU A 47 2.85 29.99 -10.40
N VAL A 48 3.62 29.04 -10.95
CA VAL A 48 4.99 29.24 -11.39
C VAL A 48 5.17 28.65 -12.77
N ALA A 49 5.71 29.44 -13.70
CA ALA A 49 6.09 28.96 -15.03
C ALA A 49 7.26 27.97 -14.91
N LEU A 50 6.94 26.69 -14.84
CA LEU A 50 7.91 25.59 -14.75
C LEU A 50 8.11 24.95 -16.12
N ALA A 51 9.36 24.67 -16.47
CA ALA A 51 9.67 23.78 -17.58
C ALA A 51 9.11 22.38 -17.30
N TRP A 52 8.71 21.66 -18.35
CA TRP A 52 8.05 20.36 -18.22
C TRP A 52 8.91 19.32 -17.47
N GLN A 53 10.25 19.40 -17.59
CA GLN A 53 11.16 18.54 -16.84
C GLN A 53 11.03 18.77 -15.33
N THR A 54 10.95 20.04 -14.92
CA THR A 54 10.78 20.42 -13.52
C THR A 54 9.42 19.99 -12.99
N GLN A 55 8.35 20.11 -13.80
CA GLN A 55 7.02 19.61 -13.43
C GLN A 55 7.05 18.10 -13.14
N VAL A 56 7.71 17.31 -13.99
CA VAL A 56 7.86 15.85 -13.78
C VAL A 56 8.65 15.55 -12.50
N MET A 57 9.70 16.32 -12.20
CA MET A 57 10.45 16.16 -10.94
C MET A 57 9.59 16.50 -9.71
N VAL A 58 8.82 17.59 -9.77
CA VAL A 58 7.88 17.98 -8.72
C VAL A 58 6.83 16.90 -8.51
N PHE A 59 6.25 16.38 -9.57
CA PHE A 59 5.32 15.25 -9.51
C PHE A 59 5.95 14.02 -8.87
N ALA A 60 7.14 13.61 -9.31
CA ALA A 60 7.82 12.45 -8.75
C ALA A 60 8.09 12.60 -7.25
N ALA A 61 8.52 13.79 -6.81
CA ALA A 61 8.73 14.10 -5.40
C ALA A 61 7.41 14.07 -4.61
N LEU A 62 6.37 14.73 -5.10
CA LEU A 62 5.04 14.75 -4.46
C LEU A 62 4.41 13.36 -4.40
N ALA A 63 4.53 12.57 -5.48
CA ALA A 63 4.03 11.20 -5.53
C ALA A 63 4.74 10.31 -4.52
N LEU A 64 6.07 10.40 -4.42
CA LEU A 64 6.84 9.65 -3.43
C LEU A 64 6.39 10.00 -2.00
N VAL A 65 6.30 11.30 -1.69
CA VAL A 65 5.84 11.77 -0.37
C VAL A 65 4.40 11.29 -0.10
N ALA A 66 3.51 11.40 -1.07
CA ALA A 66 2.12 10.96 -0.95
C ALA A 66 2.03 9.45 -0.67
N VAL A 67 2.81 8.61 -1.36
CA VAL A 67 2.87 7.17 -1.13
C VAL A 67 3.47 6.84 0.24
N LEU A 68 4.49 7.57 0.70
CA LEU A 68 5.05 7.40 2.03
C LEU A 68 4.06 7.75 3.14
N ILE A 69 3.29 8.84 2.96
CA ILE A 69 2.21 9.24 3.85
C ILE A 69 1.10 8.18 3.84
N ALA A 70 0.68 7.72 2.66
CA ALA A 70 -0.29 6.65 2.50
C ALA A 70 0.11 5.41 3.30
N ARG A 71 1.37 4.98 3.15
CA ARG A 71 1.90 3.79 3.83
C ARG A 71 1.99 3.96 5.35
N GLN A 72 2.08 5.19 5.86
CA GLN A 72 2.07 5.46 7.29
C GLN A 72 0.66 5.51 7.86
N ILE A 73 -0.31 6.06 7.12
CA ILE A 73 -1.70 6.22 7.56
C ILE A 73 -2.49 4.92 7.38
N THR A 74 -2.19 4.14 6.34
CA THR A 74 -2.81 2.83 6.12
C THR A 74 -2.30 1.86 7.19
N PRO A 75 -3.17 1.35 8.07
CA PRO A 75 -2.77 0.36 9.06
C PRO A 75 -2.18 -0.86 8.35
N LYS A 76 -1.10 -1.41 8.90
CA LYS A 76 -0.60 -2.70 8.41
C LYS A 76 -1.75 -3.72 8.50
N PRO A 77 -1.94 -4.57 7.48
CA PRO A 77 -2.94 -5.65 7.54
C PRO A 77 -2.76 -6.62 8.73
N ASP A 78 -1.62 -6.58 9.43
CA ASP A 78 -1.36 -7.40 10.60
C ASP A 78 -1.52 -6.63 11.91
N GLN A 79 -2.72 -6.77 12.46
CA GLN A 79 -2.95 -6.98 13.90
C GLN A 79 -4.41 -7.34 14.24
N ALA A 80 -5.31 -7.39 13.25
CA ALA A 80 -6.70 -7.79 13.42
C ALA A 80 -7.02 -9.08 12.63
N SER A 81 -6.12 -10.06 12.61
CA SER A 81 -6.56 -11.43 12.37
C SER A 81 -7.21 -11.91 13.66
N ASP A 82 -8.49 -12.25 13.58
CA ASP A 82 -9.27 -12.87 14.67
C ASP A 82 -8.69 -14.25 15.08
N ARG A 83 -7.67 -14.74 14.36
CA ARG A 83 -6.97 -16.02 14.59
C ARG A 83 -5.45 -15.87 14.38
N PRO A 84 -4.73 -15.17 15.26
CA PRO A 84 -3.28 -14.99 15.16
C PRO A 84 -2.50 -16.31 15.28
N PHE A 85 -3.14 -17.35 15.82
CA PHE A 85 -2.56 -18.69 15.99
C PHE A 85 -2.74 -19.60 14.78
N LEU A 86 -3.33 -19.18 13.66
CA LEU A 86 -3.46 -20.08 12.50
C LEU A 86 -2.12 -20.31 11.79
N ASN A 87 -1.28 -19.27 11.70
CA ASN A 87 0.07 -19.36 11.13
C ASN A 87 1.14 -19.72 12.18
N ARG A 88 0.75 -19.77 13.47
CA ARG A 88 1.59 -20.08 14.63
C ARG A 88 0.91 -21.12 15.54
N ARG A 89 0.21 -22.09 14.95
CA ARG A 89 -0.60 -23.07 15.69
C ARG A 89 0.23 -23.82 16.73
N ALA A 90 1.48 -24.13 16.38
CA ALA A 90 2.45 -24.76 17.28
C ALA A 90 2.79 -23.90 18.51
N GLU A 91 2.82 -22.56 18.39
CA GLU A 91 3.10 -21.67 19.53
C GLU A 91 1.95 -21.68 20.55
N GLY A 92 0.71 -21.92 20.11
CA GLY A 92 -0.46 -22.03 20.99
C GLY A 92 -0.47 -23.28 21.90
N TYR A 93 0.42 -24.25 21.63
CA TYR A 93 0.55 -25.48 22.41
C TYR A 93 1.74 -25.45 23.39
N VAL A 94 2.58 -24.40 23.34
CA VAL A 94 3.69 -24.22 24.28
C VAL A 94 3.14 -24.02 25.70
N GLY A 95 3.61 -24.84 26.64
CA GLY A 95 3.14 -24.82 28.03
C GLY A 95 1.87 -25.63 28.32
N ARG A 96 1.29 -26.29 27.31
CA ARG A 96 0.20 -27.27 27.51
C ARG A 96 0.75 -28.68 27.65
N VAL A 97 0.11 -29.48 28.50
CA VAL A 97 0.43 -30.90 28.69
C VAL A 97 -0.55 -31.72 27.87
N PHE A 98 -0.02 -32.65 27.06
CA PHE A 98 -0.82 -33.57 26.26
C PHE A 98 -0.46 -35.01 26.61
N THR A 99 -1.46 -35.90 26.55
CA THR A 99 -1.25 -37.34 26.71
C THR A 99 -0.84 -37.93 25.37
N LEU A 100 0.24 -38.71 25.37
CA LEU A 100 0.71 -39.42 24.19
C LEU A 100 -0.13 -40.68 23.96
N GLU A 101 -0.61 -40.91 22.73
CA GLU A 101 -1.30 -42.14 22.35
C GLU A 101 -0.32 -43.33 22.24
N HIS A 102 0.95 -43.06 21.93
CA HIS A 102 2.01 -44.07 21.82
C HIS A 102 3.27 -43.65 22.58
N ALA A 103 4.01 -44.64 23.08
CA ALA A 103 5.32 -44.40 23.66
C ALA A 103 6.28 -43.79 22.61
N ILE A 104 7.17 -42.91 23.07
CA ILE A 104 8.18 -42.29 22.21
C ILE A 104 9.23 -43.35 21.87
N HIS A 105 9.44 -43.61 20.58
CA HIS A 105 10.50 -44.48 20.08
C HIS A 105 11.47 -43.65 19.23
N GLU A 106 12.78 -43.85 19.43
CA GLU A 106 13.84 -43.17 18.65
C GLU A 106 13.74 -41.63 18.61
N GLY A 107 13.25 -41.02 19.69
CA GLY A 107 13.14 -39.56 19.81
C GLY A 107 12.00 -38.93 19.02
N THR A 108 11.15 -39.72 18.35
CA THR A 108 9.96 -39.23 17.63
C THR A 108 8.69 -39.71 18.33
N GLY A 109 7.80 -38.77 18.68
CA GLY A 109 6.49 -39.04 19.26
C GLY A 109 5.39 -38.36 18.45
N ARG A 110 4.22 -38.99 18.35
CA ARG A 110 3.04 -38.41 17.72
C ARG A 110 1.99 -38.16 18.80
N VAL A 111 1.40 -36.97 18.76
CA VAL A 111 0.28 -36.59 19.62
C VAL A 111 -0.86 -36.09 18.74
N ARG A 112 -2.08 -36.53 19.04
CA ARG A 112 -3.29 -36.05 18.38
C ARG A 112 -3.83 -34.87 19.19
N ILE A 113 -3.97 -33.72 18.54
CA ILE A 113 -4.45 -32.48 19.15
C ILE A 113 -5.62 -31.99 18.31
N ASP A 114 -6.80 -32.00 18.93
CA ASP A 114 -8.10 -31.91 18.24
C ASP A 114 -8.36 -33.15 17.33
N ASP A 115 -9.64 -33.50 17.15
CA ASP A 115 -10.13 -34.85 16.73
C ASP A 115 -9.45 -35.48 15.49
#